data_AF-A0A1I5NWN7-F1
#
_entry.id   AF-A0A1I5NWN7-F1
#
_cell.length_a   1.000
_cell.length_b   1.000
_cell.length_c   1.000
_cell.angle_alpha   90.00
_cell.angle_beta   90.00
_cell.angle_gamma   90.00
#
_symmetry.space_group_name_H-M   'P 1'
#
loop_
_entity.id
_entity.type
_entity.pdbx_description
1 polymer ?
#
loop_
_entity_poly.entity_id
_entity_poly.type
_entity_poly.pdbx_seq_one_letter_code
_entity_poly.pdbx_strand_id
1 'polypeptide(L)'
;MQEGLDDLAARARDVASKAVAAKDGKPTSHDELHKAMMAYRAAAVKYIAHPSVGDYVRADAARYEGETREAVEKIASLIDQLNDLD
;
A
#
# COMPACT_ATOMS: atom_id res chain seq x y z
N MET A 1 6.68 12.58 5.60
CA MET A 1 6.55 11.85 4.32
C MET A 1 7.82 11.08 3.94
N GLN A 2 9.00 11.70 3.91
CA GLN A 2 10.25 11.04 3.47
C GLN A 2 10.59 9.77 4.28
N GLU A 3 10.54 9.82 5.62
CA GLU A 3 10.73 8.64 6.47
C GLU A 3 9.70 7.53 6.21
N GLY A 4 8.46 7.88 5.87
CA GLY A 4 7.41 6.92 5.54
C GLY A 4 7.63 6.25 4.18
N LEU A 5 8.19 6.99 3.21
CA LEU A 5 8.58 6.45 1.90
C LEU A 5 9.81 5.54 2.02
N ASP A 6 10.76 5.88 2.88
CA ASP A 6 11.94 5.06 3.16
C ASP A 6 11.54 3.75 3.85
N ASP A 7 10.64 3.78 4.84
CA ASP A 7 10.09 2.56 5.45
C ASP A 7 9.32 1.72 4.42
N LEU A 8 8.45 2.33 3.60
CA LEU A 8 7.73 1.62 2.54
C LEU A 8 8.68 0.90 1.57
N ALA A 9 9.72 1.59 1.12
CA ALA A 9 10.73 1.03 0.22
C ALA A 9 11.51 -0.11 0.90
N ALA A 10 11.87 0.03 2.17
CA ALA A 10 12.54 -1.01 2.93
C ALA A 10 11.65 -2.27 3.07
N ARG A 11 10.36 -2.11 3.39
CA ARG A 11 9.40 -3.22 3.50
C ARG A 11 9.17 -3.92 2.16
N ALA A 12 9.11 -3.17 1.06
CA ALA A 12 8.97 -3.75 -0.28
C ALA A 12 10.17 -4.66 -0.64
N ARG A 13 11.40 -4.21 -0.31
CA ARG A 13 12.62 -5.00 -0.53
C ARG A 13 12.64 -6.26 0.34
N ASP A 14 12.20 -6.16 1.59
CA ASP A 14 12.14 -7.30 2.50
C ASP A 14 11.15 -8.36 2.01
N VAL A 15 9.95 -7.95 1.59
CA VAL A 15 8.97 -8.84 0.94
C VAL A 15 9.57 -9.55 -0.27
N ALA A 16 10.24 -8.81 -1.16
CA ALA A 16 10.85 -9.38 -2.36
C ALA A 16 11.90 -10.44 -2.00
N SER A 17 12.76 -10.16 -1.01
CA SER A 17 13.77 -11.10 -0.51
C SER A 17 13.13 -12.37 0.07
N LYS A 18 12.10 -12.23 0.92
CA LYS A 18 11.40 -13.36 1.52
C LYS A 18 10.59 -14.17 0.50
N ALA A 19 10.06 -13.55 -0.54
CA ALA A 19 9.36 -14.24 -1.62
C ALA A 19 10.28 -15.15 -2.42
N VAL A 20 11.52 -14.69 -2.69
CA VAL A 20 12.56 -15.51 -3.33
C VAL A 20 12.90 -16.70 -2.43
N ALA A 21 13.12 -16.49 -1.14
CA ALA A 21 13.41 -17.57 -0.19
C ALA A 21 12.26 -18.57 -0.04
N ALA A 22 11.01 -18.11 -0.06
CA ALA A 22 9.82 -18.97 0.03
C ALA A 22 9.64 -19.87 -1.19
N LYS A 23 10.13 -19.44 -2.36
CA LYS A 23 10.11 -20.26 -3.59
C LYS A 23 10.87 -21.58 -3.44
N ASP A 24 11.85 -21.62 -2.54
CA ASP A 24 12.65 -22.81 -2.24
C ASP A 24 11.95 -23.78 -1.25
N GLY A 25 10.68 -23.52 -0.90
CA GLY A 25 9.73 -24.52 -0.40
C GLY A 25 9.81 -24.87 1.09
N LYS A 26 10.50 -24.08 1.93
CA LYS A 26 10.55 -24.33 3.38
C LYS A 26 9.31 -23.75 4.09
N PRO A 27 8.59 -24.49 4.95
CA PRO A 27 7.42 -23.95 5.66
C PRO A 27 7.71 -22.67 6.45
N THR A 28 8.89 -22.57 7.07
CA THR A 28 9.33 -21.37 7.79
C THR A 28 9.49 -20.15 6.88
N SER A 29 9.89 -20.33 5.62
CA SER A 29 10.01 -19.22 4.67
C SER A 29 8.67 -18.65 4.22
N HIS A 30 7.58 -19.44 4.25
CA HIS A 30 6.23 -18.93 3.99
C HIS A 30 5.68 -18.10 5.15
N ASP A 31 5.96 -18.49 6.40
CA ASP A 31 5.60 -17.68 7.59
C ASP A 31 6.35 -16.34 7.60
N GLU A 32 7.64 -16.35 7.32
CA GLU A 32 8.44 -15.12 7.19
C GLU A 32 7.94 -14.21 6.06
N LEU A 33 7.61 -14.78 4.90
CA LEU A 33 6.99 -14.04 3.81
C LEU A 33 5.66 -13.42 4.24
N HIS A 34 4.81 -14.18 4.93
CA HIS A 34 3.52 -13.68 5.40
C HIS A 34 3.71 -12.47 6.35
N LYS A 35 4.62 -12.57 7.30
CA LYS A 35 4.96 -11.47 8.22
C LYS A 35 5.49 -10.24 7.48
N ALA A 36 6.39 -10.43 6.51
CA ALA A 36 6.91 -9.35 5.68
C ALA A 36 5.79 -8.66 4.87
N MET A 37 4.87 -9.45 4.30
CA MET A 37 3.70 -8.94 3.57
C MET A 37 2.77 -8.10 4.46
N MET A 38 2.53 -8.53 5.71
CA MET A 38 1.73 -7.76 6.66
C MET A 38 2.42 -6.45 7.04
N ALA A 39 3.73 -6.46 7.25
CA ALA A 39 4.50 -5.24 7.54
C ALA A 39 4.50 -4.26 6.35
N TYR A 40 4.66 -4.77 5.11
CA TYR A 40 4.56 -3.96 3.90
C TYR A 40 3.16 -3.36 3.73
N ARG A 41 2.10 -4.14 3.98
CA ARG A 41 0.73 -3.62 3.97
C ARG A 41 0.54 -2.48 4.96
N ALA A 42 1.06 -2.61 6.18
CA ALA A 42 0.96 -1.56 7.19
C ALA A 42 1.69 -0.26 6.75
N ALA A 43 2.88 -0.39 6.17
CA ALA A 43 3.62 0.76 5.62
C ALA A 43 2.87 1.39 4.42
N ALA A 44 2.27 0.57 3.55
CA ALA A 44 1.47 1.05 2.42
C ALA A 44 0.23 1.83 2.88
N VAL A 45 -0.44 1.38 3.95
CA VAL A 45 -1.56 2.12 4.54
C VAL A 45 -1.11 3.49 5.05
N LYS A 46 0.06 3.60 5.71
CA LYS A 46 0.60 4.90 6.15
C LYS A 46 0.88 5.85 4.98
N TYR A 47 1.36 5.31 3.85
CA TYR A 47 1.54 6.10 2.64
C TYR A 47 0.18 6.58 2.10
N ILE A 48 -0.77 5.66 1.93
CA ILE A 48 -2.11 5.95 1.40
C ILE A 48 -2.88 6.94 2.28
N ALA A 49 -2.69 6.86 3.59
CA ALA A 49 -3.29 7.76 4.56
C ALA A 49 -2.80 9.20 4.45
N HIS A 50 -1.68 9.48 3.76
CA HIS A 50 -1.17 10.85 3.70
C HIS A 50 -2.14 11.78 2.93
N PRO A 51 -2.44 13.01 3.42
CA PRO A 51 -3.43 13.89 2.82
C PRO A 51 -3.24 14.16 1.32
N SER A 52 -1.98 14.26 0.87
CA SER A 52 -1.66 14.47 -0.54
C SER A 52 -1.98 13.28 -1.46
N VAL A 53 -2.22 12.08 -0.93
CA VAL A 53 -2.50 10.89 -1.74
C VAL A 53 -3.93 10.90 -2.28
N GLY A 54 -4.88 11.50 -1.57
CA GLY A 54 -6.24 11.71 -2.09
C GLY A 54 -6.23 12.45 -3.43
N ASP A 55 -5.39 13.49 -3.56
CA ASP A 55 -5.26 14.25 -4.80
C ASP A 55 -4.69 13.42 -5.96
N TYR A 56 -3.66 12.60 -5.68
CA TYR A 56 -3.10 11.70 -6.70
C TYR A 56 -4.11 10.64 -7.15
N VAL A 57 -4.91 10.08 -6.23
CA VAL A 57 -5.93 9.09 -6.55
C VAL A 57 -7.07 9.72 -7.38
N ARG A 58 -7.52 10.94 -7.06
CA ARG A 58 -8.50 11.66 -7.89
C ARG A 58 -7.97 11.98 -9.28
N ALA A 59 -6.70 12.38 -9.38
CA ALA A 59 -6.06 12.63 -10.66
C ALA A 59 -5.95 11.35 -11.52
N ASP A 60 -5.69 10.20 -10.90
CA ASP A 60 -5.69 8.90 -11.60
C ASP A 60 -7.09 8.47 -11.99
N ALA A 61 -8.10 8.70 -11.14
CA ALA A 61 -9.50 8.38 -11.42
C ALA A 61 -10.00 9.02 -12.73
N ALA A 62 -9.53 10.23 -13.04
CA ALA A 62 -9.86 10.95 -14.27
C ALA A 62 -9.44 10.23 -15.58
N ARG A 63 -8.61 9.17 -15.48
CA ARG A 63 -8.17 8.35 -16.61
C ARG A 63 -9.11 7.19 -16.93
N TYR A 64 -10.08 6.91 -16.06
CA TYR A 64 -11.04 5.81 -16.23
C TYR A 64 -12.45 6.33 -16.50
N GLU A 65 -13.33 5.43 -16.93
CA GLU A 65 -14.75 5.69 -17.14
C GLU A 65 -15.60 4.65 -16.41
N GLY A 66 -16.88 4.98 -16.18
CA GLY A 66 -17.87 4.08 -15.58
C GLY A 66 -17.50 3.59 -14.18
N GLU A 67 -17.85 2.33 -13.89
CA GLU A 67 -17.70 1.72 -12.56
C GLU A 67 -16.25 1.75 -12.03
N THR A 68 -15.25 1.69 -12.93
CA THR A 68 -13.83 1.76 -12.53
C THR A 68 -13.48 3.13 -11.98
N ARG A 69 -13.96 4.20 -12.63
CA ARG A 69 -13.75 5.57 -12.14
C ARG A 69 -14.40 5.75 -10.78
N GLU A 70 -15.66 5.34 -10.63
CA GLU A 70 -16.40 5.45 -9.38
C GLU A 70 -15.70 4.72 -8.22
N ALA A 71 -15.16 3.52 -8.49
CA ALA A 71 -14.41 2.77 -7.49
C ALA A 71 -13.13 3.50 -7.05
N VAL A 72 -12.38 4.11 -7.98
CA VAL A 72 -11.16 4.86 -7.67
C VAL A 72 -11.48 6.17 -6.93
N GLU A 73 -12.52 6.90 -7.34
CA GLU A 73 -12.99 8.11 -6.63
C GLU A 73 -13.44 7.77 -5.20
N LYS A 74 -14.09 6.63 -4.99
CA LYS A 74 -14.45 6.16 -3.65
C LYS A 74 -13.24 5.91 -2.75
N ILE A 75 -12.12 5.44 -3.32
CA ILE A 75 -10.87 5.28 -2.57
C ILE A 75 -10.35 6.65 -2.11
N ALA A 76 -10.36 7.67 -2.98
CA ALA A 76 -9.96 9.03 -2.59
C ALA A 76 -10.83 9.58 -1.44
N SER A 77 -12.16 9.41 -1.52
CA SER A 77 -13.06 9.86 -0.47
C SER A 77 -12.83 9.14 0.87
N LEU A 78 -12.49 7.85 0.84
CA LEU A 78 -12.13 7.11 2.07
C LEU A 78 -10.81 7.60 2.68
N ILE A 79 -9.86 8.04 1.85
CA ILE A 79 -8.61 8.66 2.32
C ILE A 79 -8.90 10.01 2.97
N ASP A 80 -9.79 10.82 2.40
CA ASP A 80 -10.19 12.10 3.00
C ASP A 80 -10.83 11.88 4.37
N GLN A 81 -11.79 10.95 4.47
CA GLN A 81 -12.44 10.60 5.74
C GLN A 81 -11.44 10.12 6.80
N LEU A 82 -10.41 9.39 6.41
CA LEU A 82 -9.38 8.94 7.33
C LEU A 82 -8.56 10.13 7.89
N ASN A 83 -8.32 11.16 7.09
CA ASN A 83 -7.57 12.35 7.48
C ASN A 83 -8.41 13.37 8.26
N ASP A 84 -9.73 13.39 8.06
CA ASP A 84 -10.66 14.27 8.79
C ASP A 84 -11.01 13.76 10.20
N LEU A 85 -10.58 12.54 10.56
CA LEU A 85 -10.82 11.91 11.87
C LEU A 85 -9.74 12.22 12.93
N ASP A 86 -8.67 12.94 12.55
CA ASP A 86 -7.59 13.45 13.42
C ASP A 86 -7.82 14.92 13.81
#